data_AF-A0A1H8YMS6-F1
#
_entry.id   AF-A0A1H8YMS6-F1
#
_cell.length_a   1.000
_cell.length_b   1.000
_cell.length_c   1.000
_cell.angle_alpha   90.00
_cell.angle_beta   90.00
_cell.angle_gamma   90.00
#
_symmetry.space_group_name_H-M   'P 1'
#
loop_
_entity.id
_entity.type
_entity.pdbx_description
1 polymer ?
#
loop_
_entity_poly.entity_id
_entity_poly.type
_entity_poly.pdbx_seq_one_letter_code
_entity_poly.pdbx_strand_id
1 'polypeptide(L)'
;MAGKAIEKRPEVDPRDEPSAEWGWHGSFPKATRVAGWISVVVLLLMLKGNHENNTENVWLVGLAIFLAFLLVLDIRKRRTAWRK
;
A
#
# COMPACT_ATOMS: atom_id res chain seq x y z
N MET A 1 1.95 -2.95 -44.97
CA MET A 1 1.74 -1.54 -44.60
C MET A 1 1.01 -1.49 -43.26
N ALA A 2 1.69 -0.93 -42.26
CA ALA A 2 1.20 -0.37 -40.98
C ALA A 2 0.15 -1.15 -40.15
N GLY A 3 0.64 -2.12 -39.39
CA GLY A 3 0.04 -2.52 -38.11
C GLY A 3 1.06 -2.30 -36.99
N LYS A 4 1.37 -1.04 -36.65
CA LYS A 4 2.10 -0.74 -35.41
C LYS A 4 1.17 -1.08 -34.25
N ALA A 5 1.25 -2.33 -33.81
CA ALA A 5 0.72 -2.78 -32.54
C ALA A 5 1.17 -1.79 -31.47
N ILE A 6 0.22 -1.33 -30.67
CA ILE A 6 0.40 -0.31 -29.65
C ILE A 6 1.57 -0.72 -28.75
N GLU A 7 2.70 -0.03 -28.88
CA GLU A 7 3.83 -0.18 -27.95
C GLU A 7 3.32 0.21 -26.56
N LYS A 8 3.23 -0.77 -25.67
CA LYS A 8 2.80 -0.56 -24.29
C LYS A 8 3.90 0.27 -23.63
N ARG A 9 3.64 1.56 -23.39
CA ARG A 9 4.57 2.42 -22.64
C ARG A 9 4.89 1.73 -21.32
N PRO A 10 6.17 1.67 -20.91
CA PRO A 10 6.52 1.10 -19.62
C PRO A 10 5.80 1.86 -18.51
N GLU A 11 5.31 1.15 -17.50
CA GLU A 11 4.57 1.74 -16.37
C GLU A 11 5.46 2.70 -15.55
N VAL A 12 6.78 2.51 -15.63
CA VAL A 12 7.78 3.36 -15.02
C VAL A 12 8.81 3.82 -16.05
N ASP A 13 9.27 5.07 -15.95
CA ASP A 13 10.25 5.66 -16.85
C ASP A 13 11.64 5.06 -16.56
N PRO A 14 12.36 4.50 -17.57
CA PRO A 14 13.73 4.03 -17.41
C PRO A 14 14.72 5.10 -16.89
N ARG A 15 14.38 6.39 -17.01
CA ARG A 15 15.15 7.51 -16.44
C ARG A 15 15.07 7.58 -14.91
N ASP A 16 13.94 7.15 -14.34
CA ASP A 16 13.72 7.10 -12.90
C ASP A 16 14.25 5.79 -12.30
N GLU A 17 14.16 4.68 -13.04
CA GLU A 17 14.72 3.38 -12.65
C GLU A 17 15.32 2.61 -13.83
N PRO A 18 16.66 2.40 -13.88
CA PRO A 18 17.32 1.68 -14.99
C PRO A 18 16.90 0.21 -15.09
N SER A 19 16.35 -0.35 -14.01
CA SER A 19 15.87 -1.73 -13.98
C SER A 19 14.52 -1.90 -14.65
N ALA A 20 13.81 -0.83 -15.06
CA ALA A 20 12.49 -0.88 -15.71
C ALA A 20 12.40 -1.93 -16.84
N GLU A 21 13.51 -2.18 -17.54
CA GLU A 21 13.60 -3.17 -18.62
C GLU A 21 13.57 -4.64 -18.14
N TRP A 22 13.90 -4.92 -16.87
CA TRP A 22 13.94 -6.27 -16.30
C TRP A 22 12.55 -6.80 -15.86
N GLY A 23 11.54 -5.93 -15.82
CA GLY A 23 10.12 -6.31 -15.83
C GLY A 23 9.42 -6.52 -14.47
N TRP A 24 10.11 -6.40 -13.33
CA TRP A 24 9.48 -6.48 -12.00
C TRP A 24 9.20 -5.09 -11.41
N HIS A 25 8.21 -4.38 -11.96
CA HIS A 25 7.86 -3.00 -11.55
C HIS A 25 6.35 -2.80 -11.33
N GLY A 26 5.59 -3.90 -11.30
CA GLY A 26 4.15 -3.86 -11.12
C GLY A 26 3.75 -3.27 -9.77
N SER A 27 2.99 -2.17 -9.80
CA SER A 27 2.39 -1.58 -8.60
C SER A 27 0.95 -2.07 -8.44
N PHE A 28 0.55 -2.48 -7.24
CA PHE A 28 -0.83 -2.89 -6.95
C PHE A 28 -1.47 -1.99 -5.90
N PRO A 29 -1.67 -0.69 -6.19
CA PRO A 29 -2.09 0.29 -5.18
C PRO A 29 -3.42 -0.06 -4.51
N LYS A 30 -4.34 -0.74 -5.22
CA LYS A 30 -5.58 -1.25 -4.64
C LYS A 30 -5.33 -2.43 -3.70
N ALA A 31 -4.55 -3.42 -4.13
CA ALA A 31 -4.26 -4.61 -3.34
C ALA A 31 -3.46 -4.26 -2.08
N THR A 32 -2.46 -3.38 -2.18
CA THR A 32 -1.68 -2.88 -1.04
C THR A 32 -2.59 -2.22 0.00
N ARG A 33 -3.59 -1.44 -0.44
CA ARG A 33 -4.52 -0.77 0.47
C ARG A 33 -5.48 -1.75 1.15
N VAL A 34 -6.00 -2.73 0.41
CA VAL A 34 -6.83 -3.80 0.97
C VAL A 34 -6.03 -4.62 1.98
N ALA A 35 -4.80 -5.02 1.63
CA ALA A 35 -3.91 -5.72 2.54
C ALA A 35 -3.62 -4.90 3.80
N GLY A 36 -3.36 -3.59 3.67
CA GLY A 36 -3.16 -2.70 4.81
C GLY A 36 -4.38 -2.64 5.75
N TRP A 37 -5.60 -2.53 5.21
CA TRP A 37 -6.82 -2.56 6.04
C TRP A 37 -7.06 -3.93 6.67
N ILE A 38 -6.75 -5.03 5.97
CA ILE A 38 -6.78 -6.38 6.55
C ILE A 38 -5.82 -6.46 7.73
N SER A 39 -4.59 -5.94 7.60
CA SER A 39 -3.61 -5.92 8.69
C SER A 39 -4.14 -5.14 9.91
N VAL A 40 -4.79 -3.99 9.71
CA VAL A 40 -5.43 -3.24 10.81
C VAL A 40 -6.49 -4.10 11.52
N VAL A 41 -7.36 -4.77 10.77
CA VAL A 41 -8.39 -5.66 11.34
C VAL A 41 -7.76 -6.81 12.12
N VAL A 42 -6.74 -7.46 11.57
CA VAL A 42 -6.03 -8.57 12.23
C VAL A 42 -5.41 -8.11 13.54
N LEU A 43 -4.73 -6.96 13.58
CA LEU A 43 -4.16 -6.41 14.82
C LEU A 43 -5.22 -6.17 15.90
N LEU A 44 -6.41 -5.70 15.52
CA LEU A 44 -7.51 -5.49 16.47
C LEU A 44 -8.15 -6.81 16.92
N LEU A 45 -8.24 -7.81 16.03
CA LEU A 45 -8.70 -9.16 16.41
C LEU A 45 -7.75 -9.83 17.40
N MET A 46 -6.44 -9.57 17.27
CA MET A 46 -5.43 -10.09 18.19
C MET A 46 -5.58 -9.57 19.63
N LEU A 47 -6.37 -8.51 19.89
CA LEU A 47 -6.69 -8.07 21.26
C LEU A 47 -7.44 -9.13 22.08
N LYS A 48 -8.11 -10.07 21.41
CA LYS A 48 -8.80 -11.18 22.05
C LYS A 48 -7.91 -12.42 22.00
N GLY A 49 -7.23 -12.70 23.11
CA GLY A 49 -6.26 -13.79 23.18
C GLY A 49 -5.75 -14.04 24.60
N ASN A 50 -4.53 -14.55 24.70
CA ASN A 50 -3.89 -14.98 25.95
C ASN A 50 -3.10 -13.86 26.65
N HIS A 51 -3.46 -12.59 26.43
CA HIS A 51 -2.68 -11.46 26.95
C HIS A 51 -2.74 -11.43 28.48
N GLU A 52 -1.60 -11.65 29.13
CA GLU A 52 -1.43 -11.61 30.60
C GLU A 52 -1.39 -10.16 31.12
N ASN A 53 -0.98 -9.20 30.27
CA ASN A 53 -0.84 -7.80 30.62
C ASN A 53 -1.36 -6.87 29.51
N ASN A 54 -1.44 -5.56 29.82
CA ASN A 54 -1.92 -4.56 28.87
C ASN A 54 -0.84 -4.02 27.92
N THR A 55 0.44 -4.37 28.10
CA THR A 55 1.52 -3.88 27.24
C THR A 55 1.31 -4.33 25.80
N GLU A 56 0.93 -5.59 25.59
CA GLU A 56 0.62 -6.13 24.26
C GLU A 56 -0.57 -5.41 23.63
N ASN A 57 -1.64 -5.17 24.40
CA ASN A 57 -2.82 -4.42 23.94
C ASN A 57 -2.45 -3.00 23.48
N VAL A 58 -1.60 -2.29 24.23
CA VAL A 58 -1.15 -0.93 23.88
C VAL A 58 -0.40 -0.93 22.56
N TRP A 59 0.50 -1.90 22.33
CA TRP A 59 1.23 -2.02 21.07
C TRP A 59 0.33 -2.38 19.89
N LEU A 60 -0.58 -3.34 20.07
CA LEU A 60 -1.52 -3.74 19.01
C LEU A 60 -2.43 -2.58 18.60
N VAL A 61 -3.01 -1.87 19.57
CA VAL A 61 -3.84 -0.68 19.31
C VAL A 61 -3.00 0.43 18.68
N GLY A 62 -1.82 0.71 19.22
CA GLY A 62 -0.92 1.76 18.71
C GLY A 62 -0.54 1.52 17.25
N LEU A 63 -0.14 0.29 16.91
CA LEU A 63 0.20 -0.09 15.53
C LEU A 63 -1.03 -0.06 14.60
N ALA A 64 -2.19 -0.53 15.07
CA ALA A 64 -3.42 -0.47 14.29
C ALA A 64 -3.81 0.97 13.94
N ILE A 65 -3.75 1.89 14.92
CA ILE A 65 -4.02 3.32 14.71
C ILE A 65 -2.99 3.92 13.75
N PHE A 66 -1.71 3.63 13.94
CA PHE A 66 -0.64 4.13 13.08
C PHE A 66 -0.82 3.70 11.62
N LEU A 67 -1.09 2.42 11.37
CA LEU A 67 -1.35 1.89 10.03
C LEU A 67 -2.62 2.49 9.41
N ALA A 68 -3.72 2.56 10.16
CA ALA A 68 -4.96 3.16 9.70
C ALA A 68 -4.76 4.63 9.31
N PHE A 69 -3.99 5.38 10.10
CA PHE A 69 -3.64 6.77 9.81
C PHE A 69 -2.86 6.90 8.49
N LEU A 70 -1.83 6.08 8.27
CA LEU A 70 -1.08 6.08 7.01
C LEU A 70 -1.95 5.76 5.79
N LEU A 71 -2.88 4.80 5.91
CA LEU A 71 -3.81 4.44 4.84
C LEU A 71 -4.75 5.60 4.49
N VAL A 72 -5.27 6.29 5.51
CA VAL A 72 -6.12 7.48 5.31
C VAL A 72 -5.32 8.61 4.65
N LEU A 73 -4.07 8.84 5.05
CA LEU A 73 -3.19 9.81 4.41
C LEU A 73 -2.90 9.47 2.95
N ASP A 74 -2.63 8.20 2.61
CA ASP A 74 -2.43 7.75 1.23
C ASP A 74 -3.68 8.00 0.37
N ILE A 75 -4.87 7.68 0.89
CA ILE A 75 -6.15 7.95 0.22
C ILE A 75 -6.31 9.45 -0.04
N ARG A 76 -6.05 10.30 0.96
CA ARG A 76 -6.16 11.76 0.84
C ARG A 76 -5.16 12.31 -0.17
N LYS A 77 -3.88 11.91 -0.09
CA LYS A 77 -2.80 12.38 -0.97
C LYS A 77 -3.14 12.11 -2.44
N ARG A 78 -3.69 10.94 -2.75
CA ARG A 78 -4.08 10.58 -4.12
C ARG A 78 -5.28 11.36 -4.61
N ARG A 79 -6.27 11.64 -3.75
CA ARG A 79 -7.42 12.50 -4.10
C ARG A 79 -6.99 13.93 -4.44
N THR A 80 -5.86 14.40 -3.93
CA THR A 80 -5.32 15.74 -4.19
C THR A 80 -4.12 15.74 -5.15
N ALA A 81 -3.78 14.61 -5.77
CA ALA A 81 -2.59 14.49 -6.61
C ALA A 81 -2.64 15.39 -7.86
N TRP A 82 -3.84 15.72 -8.35
CA TRP A 82 -4.07 16.63 -9.47
C TRP A 82 -3.84 18.11 -9.15
N ARG A 83 -3.62 18.48 -7.89
CA ARG A 83 -3.33 19.85 -7.45
C ARG A 83 -1.84 20.18 -7.46
N LYS A 84 -1.01 19.27 -7.96
CA LYS A 84 0.44 19.44 -8.09
C LYS A 84 0.82 19.62 -9.54
#